data_AF-A0A2N1QPB7-F1
#
_entry.id   AF-A0A2N1QPB7-F1
#
_cell.length_a   1.000
_cell.length_b   1.000
_cell.length_c   1.000
_cell.angle_alpha   90.00
_cell.angle_beta   90.00
_cell.angle_gamma   90.00
#
_symmetry.space_group_name_H-M   'P 1'
#
loop_
_entity.id
_entity.type
_entity.pdbx_description
1 polymer ?
#
loop_
_entity_poly.entity_id
_entity_poly.type
_entity_poly.pdbx_seq_one_letter_code
_entity_poly.pdbx_strand_id
1 'polypeptide(L)' 'MNKEYTEAKARFEAGVMKTLQKNKERKETFSTGGGLPLERLYGPDMTEGTDYVKEVGFPGEYP' A
#
# COMPACT_ATOMS: atom_id res chain seq x y z
N MET A 1 -11.23 9.02 0.43
CA MET A 1 -10.72 8.74 -0.94
C MET A 1 -11.68 9.09 -2.08
N ASN A 2 -11.20 9.42 -3.30
CA ASN A 2 -12.03 9.56 -4.51
C ASN A 2 -12.53 8.18 -5.00
N LYS A 3 -13.79 8.12 -5.44
CA LYS A 3 -14.46 6.91 -5.97
C LYS A 3 -13.67 6.25 -7.11
N GLU A 4 -13.09 7.05 -8.01
CA GLU A 4 -12.28 6.54 -9.12
C GLU A 4 -11.08 5.71 -8.64
N TYR A 5 -10.39 6.16 -7.60
CA TYR A 5 -9.25 5.45 -7.01
C TYR A 5 -9.69 4.10 -6.43
N THR A 6 -10.77 4.08 -5.66
CA THR A 6 -11.30 2.85 -5.06
C THR A 6 -11.70 1.82 -6.12
N GLU A 7 -12.34 2.26 -7.20
CA GLU A 7 -12.69 1.37 -8.31
C GLU A 7 -11.46 0.84 -9.05
N ALA A 8 -10.48 1.69 -9.32
CA ALA A 8 -9.23 1.29 -9.96
C ALA A 8 -8.46 0.26 -9.10
N LYS A 9 -8.39 0.49 -7.79
CA LYS A 9 -7.76 -0.43 -6.83
C LYS A 9 -8.49 -1.78 -6.78
N ALA A 10 -9.81 -1.78 -6.73
CA ALA A 10 -10.59 -3.03 -6.75
C ALA A 10 -10.38 -3.84 -8.03
N ARG A 11 -10.30 -3.18 -9.20
CA ARG A 11 -9.98 -3.85 -10.48
C ARG A 11 -8.59 -4.46 -10.46
N PHE A 12 -7.61 -3.75 -9.92
CA PHE A 12 -6.25 -4.27 -9.73
C PHE A 12 -6.24 -5.52 -8.83
N GLU A 13 -6.87 -5.46 -7.66
CA GLU A 13 -6.93 -6.56 -6.69
C GLU A 13 -7.60 -7.81 -7.29
N ALA A 14 -8.70 -7.64 -8.03
CA ALA A 14 -9.35 -8.74 -8.73
C ALA A 14 -8.43 -9.41 -9.76
N GLY A 15 -7.65 -8.62 -10.50
CA GLY A 15 -6.64 -9.13 -11.44
C GLY A 15 -5.51 -9.90 -10.74
N VAL A 16 -5.05 -9.41 -9.60
CA VAL A 16 -4.06 -10.08 -8.75
C VAL A 16 -4.60 -11.42 -8.26
N MET A 17 -5.82 -11.47 -7.70
CA MET A 17 -6.42 -12.70 -7.19
C MET A 17 -6.55 -13.78 -8.28
N LYS A 18 -6.92 -13.40 -9.50
CA LYS A 18 -6.96 -14.33 -10.65
C LYS A 18 -5.58 -14.92 -10.97
N THR A 19 -4.53 -14.13 -10.81
CA THR A 19 -3.15 -14.58 -11.02
C THR A 19 -2.70 -15.52 -9.91
N LEU A 20 -3.01 -15.19 -8.65
CA LEU A 20 -2.64 -15.97 -7.48
C LEU A 20 -3.27 -17.36 -7.43
N GLN A 21 -4.45 -17.53 -8.03
CA GLN A 21 -5.10 -18.84 -8.18
C GLN A 21 -4.26 -19.82 -9.02
N LYS A 22 -3.53 -19.31 -10.02
CA LYS A 22 -2.68 -20.12 -10.90
C LYS A 22 -1.24 -20.18 -10.42
N ASN A 23 -0.73 -19.05 -9.94
CA ASN A 23 0.67 -18.88 -9.55
C ASN A 23 0.70 -18.21 -8.18
N LYS A 24 0.88 -19.02 -7.13
CA LYS A 24 1.01 -18.50 -5.77
C LYS A 24 2.28 -17.64 -5.64
N GLU A 25 2.23 -16.67 -4.75
CA GLU A 25 3.42 -15.94 -4.33
C GLU A 25 4.43 -16.88 -3.67
N ARG A 26 5.72 -16.50 -3.72
CA ARG A 26 6.81 -17.31 -3.15
C ARG A 26 6.68 -17.52 -1.65
N LYS A 27 6.02 -16.60 -0.96
CA LYS A 27 5.76 -16.61 0.49
C LYS A 27 4.36 -16.07 0.73
N GLU A 28 3.72 -16.52 1.79
CA GLU A 28 2.42 -15.98 2.22
C GLU A 28 2.52 -14.55 2.75
N THR A 29 3.65 -14.21 3.37
CA THR A 29 3.94 -12.86 3.86
C THR A 29 5.38 -12.50 3.53
N PHE A 30 5.59 -11.28 3.07
CA PHE A 30 6.91 -10.70 2.88
C PHE A 30 7.22 -9.83 4.09
N SER A 31 8.47 -9.82 4.52
CA SER A 31 8.92 -8.98 5.62
C SER A 31 10.29 -8.36 5.34
N THR A 32 10.56 -7.21 5.96
CA THR A 32 11.90 -6.59 5.93
C THR A 32 12.89 -7.45 6.73
N GLY A 33 14.18 -7.15 6.63
CA GLY A 33 15.20 -7.80 7.47
C GLY A 33 14.97 -7.66 8.98
N GLY A 34 14.22 -6.62 9.40
CA GLY A 34 13.80 -6.40 10.79
C GLY A 34 12.45 -7.03 11.15
N GLY A 35 11.82 -7.78 10.25
CA GLY A 35 10.57 -8.50 10.53
C GLY A 35 9.29 -7.70 10.32
N LEU A 36 9.35 -6.46 9.81
CA LEU A 36 8.14 -5.70 9.49
C LEU A 36 7.43 -6.30 8.27
N PRO A 37 6.13 -6.61 8.32
CA PRO A 37 5.40 -7.14 7.18
C PRO A 37 5.30 -6.09 6.05
N LEU A 38 5.42 -6.56 4.80
CA LEU A 38 5.23 -5.75 3.61
C LEU A 38 3.88 -6.04 2.95
N GLU A 39 3.22 -4.98 2.54
CA GLU A 39 2.03 -5.02 1.71
C GLU A 39 2.40 -5.19 0.24
N ARG A 40 1.50 -5.79 -0.54
CA ARG A 40 1.71 -6.01 -1.98
C ARG A 40 1.77 -4.69 -2.76
N LEU A 41 0.97 -3.71 -2.35
CA LEU A 41 0.89 -2.39 -2.96
C LEU A 41 0.59 -1.36 -1.87
N TYR A 42 1.45 -0.35 -1.77
CA TYR A 42 1.20 0.83 -0.96
C TYR A 42 0.54 1.91 -1.82
N GLY A 43 -0.52 2.53 -1.29
CA GLY A 43 -1.31 3.52 -2.01
C GLY A 43 -1.70 4.71 -1.14
N PRO A 44 -2.25 5.79 -1.73
CA PRO A 44 -2.70 6.97 -0.99
C PRO A 44 -3.71 6.68 0.12
N ASP A 45 -4.45 5.57 0.05
CA ASP A 45 -5.41 5.19 1.08
C ASP A 45 -4.76 4.72 2.37
N MET A 46 -3.50 4.28 2.30
CA MET A 46 -2.73 3.87 3.47
C MET A 46 -2.14 5.05 4.24
N THR A 47 -2.21 6.26 3.66
CA THR A 47 -1.83 7.50 4.33
C THR A 47 -3.05 8.29 4.83
N GLU A 48 -4.26 7.71 4.75
CA GLU A 48 -5.45 8.33 5.32
C GLU A 48 -5.27 8.47 6.84
N GLY A 49 -5.21 9.71 7.32
CA GLY A 49 -5.02 10.04 8.74
C GLY A 49 -3.64 10.59 9.09
N THR A 50 -2.65 10.50 8.20
CA THR A 50 -1.35 11.16 8.37
C THR A 50 -1.49 12.64 8.06
N ASP A 51 -1.19 13.51 9.02
CA ASP A 51 -1.06 14.95 8.76
C ASP A 51 0.32 15.23 8.17
N TYR A 52 0.43 15.15 6.84
CA TYR A 52 1.72 15.24 6.14
C TYR A 52 2.54 16.46 6.58
N VAL A 53 1.91 17.63 6.72
CA VAL A 53 2.63 18.86 7.08
C VAL A 53 3.14 18.80 8.52
N LYS A 54 2.36 18.22 9.45
CA LYS A 54 2.76 18.14 10.87
C LYS A 54 3.61 16.93 11.24
N GLU A 55 3.61 15.88 10.42
CA GLU A 55 4.29 14.61 10.71
C GLU A 55 5.49 14.34 9.79
N VAL A 56 5.46 14.83 8.55
CA VAL A 56 6.52 14.62 7.55
C VAL A 56 7.23 15.93 7.21
N GLY A 57 6.49 17.04 7.14
CA GLY A 57 7.03 18.37 6.88
C GLY A 57 7.59 18.55 5.48
N PHE A 58 8.28 19.67 5.29
CA PHE A 58 9.09 19.95 4.11
C PHE A 58 10.56 20.09 4.51
N PRO A 59 11.52 19.83 3.60
CA PRO A 59 12.93 19.95 3.93
C PRO A 59 13.28 21.34 4.49
N GLY A 60 13.82 21.37 5.71
CA GLY A 60 14.21 22.61 6.39
C GLY A 60 13.13 23.22 7.28
N GLU A 61 11.94 22.63 7.36
CA GLU A 61 10.89 22.95 8.32
C GLU A 61 10.74 21.80 9.33
N TYR A 62 10.43 22.12 10.59
CA TYR A 62 10.09 21.10 11.60
C TYR A 62 8.66 20.57 11.36
N PRO A 63 8.36 19.26 11.54
CA PRO A 63 9.25 18.19 11.98
C PRO A 63 10.40 17.87 11.02
#